data_AF-A0A357R026-F1
#
_entry.id   AF-A0A357R026-F1
#
_cell.length_a   1.000
_cell.length_b   1.000
_cell.length_c   1.000
_cell.angle_alpha   90.00
_cell.angle_beta   90.00
_cell.angle_gamma   90.00
#
_symmetry.space_group_name_H-M   'P 1'
#
loop_
_entity.id
_entity.type
_entity.pdbx_description
1 polymer ?
#
loop_
_entity_poly.entity_id
_entity_poly.type
_entity_poly.pdbx_seq_one_letter_code
_entity_poly.pdbx_strand_id
1 'polypeptide(L)'
;MNEITEKILAMRSRYGWEKSDTPRILAKSIMVEAGELLQETINEPMNRQAVLDEIADVLMYAISMCNDLGEDYQKVIEAKIVKVHQKYGK
;
A
#
# COMPACT_ATOMS: atom_id res chain seq x y z
N MET A 1 3.76 12.71 -11.16
CA MET A 1 3.91 11.64 -10.16
C MET A 1 3.69 12.30 -8.80
N ASN A 2 3.02 11.65 -7.84
CA ASN A 2 2.83 12.25 -6.51
C ASN A 2 4.16 12.23 -5.72
N GLU A 3 4.43 13.27 -4.92
CA GLU A 3 5.61 13.39 -4.05
C GLU A 3 5.86 12.12 -3.21
N ILE A 4 4.80 11.48 -2.71
CA ILE A 4 4.92 10.25 -1.93
C ILE A 4 5.42 9.09 -2.79
N THR A 5 4.86 8.91 -3.99
CA THR A 5 5.31 7.88 -4.94
C THR A 5 6.78 8.09 -5.29
N GLU A 6 7.20 9.32 -5.55
CA GLU A 6 8.60 9.62 -5.86
C GLU A 6 9.55 9.25 -4.71
N LYS A 7 9.18 9.55 -3.46
CA LYS A 7 9.96 9.16 -2.27
C LYS A 7 10.07 7.64 -2.13
N ILE A 8 8.97 6.91 -2.36
CA ILE A 8 8.96 5.44 -2.31
C ILE A 8 9.87 4.85 -3.40
N LEU A 9 9.77 5.35 -4.63
CA LEU A 9 10.59 4.85 -5.75
C LEU A 9 12.07 5.17 -5.57
N ALA A 10 12.41 6.37 -5.09
CA ALA A 10 13.78 6.74 -4.78
C ALA A 10 14.37 5.83 -3.68
N MET A 11 13.57 5.49 -2.66
CA MET A 11 13.96 4.54 -1.62
C MET A 11 14.18 3.13 -2.19
N ARG A 12 13.22 2.59 -2.97
CA ARG A 12 13.34 1.29 -3.62
C ARG A 12 14.60 1.20 -4.47
N SER A 13 14.84 2.22 -5.29
CA SER A 13 16.03 2.34 -6.14
C SER A 13 17.32 2.39 -5.32
N ARG A 14 17.34 3.16 -4.22
CA ARG A 14 18.51 3.25 -3.34
C ARG A 14 18.88 1.89 -2.72
N TYR A 15 17.89 1.05 -2.41
CA TYR A 15 18.10 -0.26 -1.81
C TYR A 15 18.14 -1.41 -2.84
N GLY A 16 17.95 -1.12 -4.13
CA GLY A 16 18.00 -2.09 -5.21
C GLY A 16 16.79 -3.04 -5.27
N TRP A 17 15.66 -2.66 -4.65
CA TRP A 17 14.47 -3.50 -4.55
C TRP A 17 13.71 -3.62 -5.87
N GLU A 18 13.88 -2.67 -6.78
CA GLU A 18 13.31 -2.71 -8.13
C GLU A 18 13.73 -3.94 -8.95
N LYS A 19 14.81 -4.62 -8.55
CA LYS A 19 15.32 -5.82 -9.23
C LYS A 19 14.67 -7.10 -8.74
N SER A 20 14.16 -7.11 -7.51
CA SER A 20 13.49 -8.25 -6.88
C SER A 20 11.99 -8.12 -6.91
N ASP A 21 11.46 -6.89 -6.94
CA ASP A 21 10.03 -6.65 -6.88
C ASP A 21 9.35 -7.09 -8.17
N THR A 22 8.35 -7.96 -8.00
CA THR A 22 7.39 -8.32 -9.05
C THR A 22 5.99 -8.09 -8.50
N PRO A 23 4.96 -7.91 -9.35
CA PRO A 23 3.58 -7.77 -8.86
C PRO A 23 3.15 -8.90 -7.91
N ARG A 24 3.65 -10.13 -8.12
CA ARG A 24 3.41 -11.27 -7.24
C ARG A 24 4.07 -11.09 -5.86
N ILE A 25 5.32 -10.62 -5.83
CA ILE A 25 6.06 -10.40 -4.58
C ILE A 25 5.41 -9.26 -3.80
N LEU A 26 5.08 -8.15 -4.46
CA LEU A 26 4.41 -7.02 -3.83
C LEU A 26 3.04 -7.42 -3.25
N ALA A 27 2.24 -8.20 -3.98
CA ALA A 27 0.97 -8.73 -3.47
C ALA A 27 1.15 -9.61 -2.23
N LYS A 28 2.23 -10.41 -2.18
CA LYS A 28 2.58 -11.19 -1.00
C LYS A 28 2.97 -10.28 0.18
N SER A 29 3.80 -9.26 -0.05
CA SER A 29 4.18 -8.31 0.99
C SER A 29 2.95 -7.60 1.57
N ILE A 30 2.05 -7.09 0.72
CA ILE A 30 0.77 -6.49 1.17
C ILE A 30 0.00 -7.42 2.12
N MET A 31 -0.06 -8.71 1.80
CA MET A 31 -0.76 -9.69 2.65
C MET A 31 -0.05 -9.94 3.99
N VAL A 32 1.29 -9.88 4.02
CA VAL A 32 2.08 -9.99 5.25
C VAL A 32 1.80 -8.77 6.14
N GLU A 33 1.98 -7.56 5.62
CA GLU A 33 1.79 -6.33 6.42
C GLU A 33 0.33 -6.13 6.84
N ALA A 34 -0.64 -6.57 6.04
CA ALA A 34 -2.04 -6.58 6.47
C ALA A 34 -2.29 -7.55 7.65
N GLY A 35 -1.51 -8.62 7.75
CA GLY A 35 -1.51 -9.54 8.89
C GLY A 35 -0.88 -8.91 10.13
N GLU A 36 0.24 -8.21 9.97
CA GLU A 36 0.93 -7.48 11.05
C GLU A 36 0.03 -6.34 11.57
N LEU A 37 -0.61 -5.57 10.66
CA LEU A 37 -1.63 -4.59 11.00
C LEU A 37 -2.75 -5.19 11.86
N LEU A 38 -3.28 -6.35 11.47
CA LEU A 38 -4.32 -7.02 12.25
C LEU A 38 -3.80 -7.38 13.65
N GLN A 39 -2.58 -7.91 13.76
CA GLN A 39 -1.97 -8.25 15.05
C GLN A 39 -1.83 -7.01 15.96
N GLU A 40 -1.38 -5.87 15.42
CA GLU A 40 -1.21 -4.65 16.21
C GLU A 40 -2.55 -4.06 16.69
N THR A 41 -3.63 -4.25 15.92
CA THR A 41 -4.97 -3.77 16.32
C THR A 41 -5.63 -4.59 17.43
N ILE A 42 -5.23 -5.85 17.62
CA ILE A 42 -5.80 -6.72 18.67
C ILE A 42 -5.00 -6.70 19.97
N ASN A 43 -3.87 -5.99 20.00
CA ASN A 43 -3.07 -5.79 21.21
C ASN A 43 -3.83 -4.95 22.25
N GLU A 44 -3.71 -5.31 23.53
CA GLU A 44 -4.28 -4.55 24.65
C GLU A 44 -3.20 -4.22 25.70
N PRO A 45 -2.82 -2.93 25.87
CA PRO A 45 -3.32 -1.76 25.13
C PRO A 45 -2.81 -1.72 23.69
N MET A 46 -3.66 -1.23 22.78
CA MET A 46 -3.29 -1.06 21.37
C MET A 46 -2.14 -0.05 21.23
N ASN A 47 -1.05 -0.47 20.57
CA ASN A 47 0.04 0.42 20.24
C ASN A 47 -0.30 1.23 18.98
N ARG A 48 -0.81 2.45 19.18
CA ARG A 48 -1.21 3.33 18.07
C ARG A 48 -0.08 3.59 17.08
N GLN A 49 1.17 3.70 17.53
CA GLN A 49 2.27 3.97 16.62
C GLN A 49 2.55 2.76 15.73
N ALA A 50 2.59 1.55 16.30
CA ALA A 50 2.76 0.33 15.52
C ALA A 50 1.66 0.16 14.47
N VAL A 51 0.39 0.38 14.83
CA VAL A 51 -0.72 0.36 13.86
C VAL A 51 -0.51 1.34 12.70
N LEU A 52 0.00 2.54 12.96
CA LEU A 52 0.26 3.53 11.91
C LEU A 52 1.44 3.13 11.00
N ASP A 53 2.45 2.49 11.56
CA ASP A 53 3.60 1.97 10.81
C ASP A 53 3.14 0.86 9.86
N GLU A 54 2.33 -0.10 10.32
CA GLU A 54 1.80 -1.17 9.48
C GLU A 54 0.84 -0.67 8.38
N ILE A 55 0.05 0.38 8.67
CA ILE A 55 -0.76 1.04 7.64
C ILE A 55 0.14 1.65 6.56
N ALA A 56 1.25 2.29 6.95
CA ALA A 56 2.19 2.87 6.00
C ALA A 56 2.82 1.80 5.12
N ASP A 57 3.20 0.64 5.67
CA ASP A 57 3.80 -0.45 4.92
C ASP A 57 2.83 -1.04 3.88
N VAL A 58 1.58 -1.31 4.27
CA VAL A 58 0.53 -1.74 3.32
C VAL A 58 0.37 -0.74 2.17
N LEU A 59 0.29 0.56 2.48
CA LEU A 59 0.15 1.61 1.48
C LEU A 59 1.37 1.69 0.55
N MET A 60 2.58 1.59 1.11
CA MET A 60 3.82 1.69 0.34
C MET A 60 3.94 0.55 -0.68
N TYR A 61 3.62 -0.69 -0.31
CA TYR A 61 3.62 -1.81 -1.26
C TYR A 61 2.49 -1.69 -2.30
N ALA A 62 1.30 -1.25 -1.90
CA ALA A 62 0.19 -1.05 -2.83
C ALA A 62 0.48 0.06 -3.87
N ILE A 63 1.05 1.18 -3.44
CA ILE A 63 1.47 2.28 -4.32
C ILE A 63 2.60 1.82 -5.25
N SER A 64 3.58 1.07 -4.71
CA SER A 64 4.66 0.47 -5.50
C SER A 64 4.11 -0.44 -6.59
N MET A 65 3.12 -1.27 -6.26
CA MET A 65 2.48 -2.18 -7.22
C MET A 65 1.70 -1.42 -8.30
N CYS A 66 0.99 -0.35 -7.95
CA CYS A 66 0.33 0.52 -8.94
C CYS A 66 1.35 1.09 -9.92
N ASN A 67 2.46 1.63 -9.40
CA ASN A 67 3.52 2.18 -10.23
C ASN A 67 4.14 1.13 -11.17
N ASP A 68 4.42 -0.08 -10.67
CA ASP A 68 5.01 -1.17 -11.47
C ASP A 68 4.04 -1.66 -12.57
N LEU A 69 2.74 -1.46 -12.38
CA LEU A 69 1.69 -1.70 -13.39
C LEU A 69 1.48 -0.51 -14.35
N GLY A 70 2.19 0.61 -14.16
CA GLY A 70 2.05 1.83 -14.95
C GLY A 70 0.83 2.68 -14.60
N GLU A 71 0.26 2.49 -13.41
CA GLU A 71 -0.97 3.12 -12.97
C GLU A 71 -0.74 4.16 -11.85
N ASP A 72 -1.52 5.23 -11.87
CA ASP A 72 -1.57 6.22 -10.79
C ASP A 72 -2.52 5.74 -9.69
N TYR A 73 -1.98 5.48 -8.50
CA TYR A 73 -2.75 4.95 -7.37
C TYR A 73 -3.94 5.85 -6.99
N GLN A 74 -3.83 7.17 -7.14
CA GLN A 74 -4.93 8.09 -6.82
C GLN A 74 -6.09 7.88 -7.80
N LYS A 75 -5.78 7.77 -9.10
CA LYS A 75 -6.78 7.48 -10.13
C LYS A 75 -7.42 6.10 -9.95
N VAL A 76 -6.64 5.10 -9.54
CA VAL A 76 -7.15 3.75 -9.22
C VAL A 76 -8.17 3.83 -8.07
N ILE A 77 -7.86 4.58 -7.01
CA ILE A 77 -8.75 4.78 -5.87
C ILE A 77 -10.01 5.57 -6.29
N GLU A 78 -9.86 6.69 -7.00
CA GLU A 78 -10.98 7.49 -7.50
C GLU A 78 -11.95 6.67 -8.35
N ALA A 79 -11.43 5.87 -9.28
CA ALA A 79 -12.24 4.96 -10.10
C ALA A 79 -12.96 3.91 -9.24
N LYS A 80 -12.32 3.41 -8.18
CA LYS A 80 -12.96 2.47 -7.24
C LYS A 80 -14.05 3.15 -6.41
N ILE A 81 -13.83 4.38 -5.96
CA ILE A 81 -14.81 5.16 -5.19
C ILE A 81 -16.10 5.35 -6.01
N VAL A 82 -16.01 5.69 -7.30
CA VAL A 82 -17.19 5.80 -8.18
C VAL A 82 -17.96 4.48 -8.24
N LYS A 83 -17.27 3.35 -8.40
CA LYS A 83 -17.89 2.00 -8.41
C LYS A 83 -18.53 1.64 -7.07
N VAL A 84 -17.94 2.06 -5.94
CA VAL A 84 -18.51 1.84 -4.60
C VAL A 84 -19.78 2.67 -4.43
N HIS A 85 -19.79 3.94 -4.85
CA HIS A 85 -21.00 4.78 -4.84
C HIS A 85 -22.10 4.19 -5.73
N GLN A 86 -21.79 3.68 -6.92
CA GLN A 86 -22.80 3.02 -7.77
C GLN A 86 -23.40 1.76 -7.14
N LYS A 87 -22.62 1.02 -6.34
CA LYS A 87 -23.06 -0.22 -5.71
C LYS A 87 -23.86 0.01 -4.42
N TYR A 88 -23.50 1.04 -3.64
CA TYR A 88 -24.02 1.23 -2.27
C TYR A 88 -24.70 2.59 -2.05
N GLY A 89 -24.49 3.56 -2.93
CA GLY A 89 -25.21 4.84 -2.92
C GLY A 89 -26.61 4.62 -3.45
N LYS A 90 -27.60 4.65 -2.55
CA LYS A 90 -28.99 4.95 -2.93
C LYS A 90 -29.11 6.43 -3.26
#